data_AF-A0A7Y4IRH3-F1
#
_entry.id   AF-A0A7Y4IRH3-F1
#
_cell.length_a   1.000
_cell.length_b   1.000
_cell.length_c   1.000
_cell.angle_alpha   90.00
_cell.angle_beta   90.00
_cell.angle_gamma   90.00
#
_symmetry.space_group_name_H-M   'P 1'
#
loop_
_entity.id
_entity.type
_entity.pdbx_description
1 polymer ?
#
loop_
_entity_poly.entity_id
_entity_poly.type
_entity_poly.pdbx_seq_one_letter_code
_entity_poly.pdbx_strand_id
1 'polypeptide(L)'
;MSLFALSPAVRAAGPAAAPSATPAAVWTNSLGMPFVRIPAGSFRMGSDEPVERLARDYPGMEASRLASLADEAPVHTVRITRAFYLGQTEVTVGQFRRFVQASGYRAESDADGTGGYGYNPAYDPDKSARGDAFEGRDPRYSWRDPGFAQGDDHPVVNVTWH
;
A
#
# COMPACT_ATOMS: atom_id res chain seq x y z
N MET A 1 -34.53 75.77 15.68
CA MET A 1 -33.71 75.28 14.55
C MET A 1 -32.72 74.26 15.12
N SER A 2 -33.13 72.98 15.21
CA SER A 2 -32.27 71.90 15.70
C SER A 2 -31.57 71.25 14.51
N LEU A 3 -30.23 71.32 14.49
CA LEU A 3 -29.41 70.57 13.53
C LEU A 3 -29.15 69.17 14.07
N PHE A 4 -29.65 68.15 13.37
CA PHE A 4 -29.23 66.76 13.54
C PHE A 4 -27.95 66.53 12.73
N ALA A 5 -26.88 66.09 13.39
CA ALA A 5 -25.67 65.61 12.73
C ALA A 5 -25.84 64.12 12.37
N LEU A 6 -25.79 63.79 11.07
CA LEU A 6 -25.69 62.41 10.59
C LEU A 6 -24.21 61.99 10.60
N SER A 7 -23.87 61.00 11.42
CA SER A 7 -22.60 60.27 11.32
C SER A 7 -22.69 59.21 10.22
N PRO A 8 -21.69 59.07 9.34
CA PRO A 8 -21.65 57.96 8.39
C PRO A 8 -21.16 56.69 9.08
N ALA A 9 -21.92 55.61 8.97
CA ALA A 9 -21.48 54.28 9.40
C ALA A 9 -20.51 53.72 8.35
N VAL A 10 -19.23 53.59 8.72
CA VAL A 10 -18.24 52.84 7.93
C VAL A 10 -18.54 51.36 8.08
N ARG A 11 -18.96 50.71 7.00
CA ARG A 11 -19.16 49.27 6.93
C ARG A 11 -17.80 48.61 6.71
N ALA A 12 -17.24 48.01 7.76
CA ALA A 12 -16.03 47.19 7.65
C ALA A 12 -16.31 45.99 6.74
N ALA A 13 -15.54 45.84 5.66
CA ALA A 13 -15.55 44.65 4.84
C ALA A 13 -14.91 43.50 5.64
N GLY A 14 -15.67 42.42 5.86
CA GLY A 14 -15.14 41.20 6.49
C GLY A 14 -14.06 40.54 5.64
N PRO A 15 -13.14 39.76 6.24
CA PRO A 15 -12.05 39.14 5.50
C PRO A 15 -12.62 38.21 4.42
N ALA A 16 -12.19 38.43 3.18
CA ALA A 16 -12.49 37.55 2.06
C ALA A 16 -11.98 36.14 2.39
N ALA A 17 -12.89 35.16 2.38
CA ALA A 17 -12.53 33.75 2.51
C ALA A 17 -11.53 33.41 1.40
N ALA A 18 -10.34 32.94 1.78
CA ALA A 18 -9.34 32.48 0.83
C ALA A 18 -9.95 31.37 -0.06
N PRO A 19 -9.66 31.35 -1.37
CA PRO A 19 -10.18 30.32 -2.24
C PRO A 19 -9.67 28.95 -1.77
N SER A 20 -10.61 28.06 -1.45
CA SER A 20 -10.32 26.66 -1.10
C SER A 20 -9.60 26.01 -2.28
N ALA A 21 -8.29 25.81 -2.16
CA ALA A 21 -7.49 25.13 -3.16
C ALA A 21 -8.05 23.72 -3.39
N THR A 22 -8.28 23.35 -4.66
CA THR A 22 -8.63 21.98 -5.02
C THR A 22 -7.51 21.03 -4.54
N PRO A 23 -7.83 19.94 -3.81
CA PRO A 23 -6.80 19.00 -3.37
C PRO A 23 -6.01 18.45 -4.56
N ALA A 24 -4.68 18.41 -4.43
CA ALA A 24 -3.80 17.93 -5.50
C ALA A 24 -4.13 16.48 -5.90
N ALA A 25 -3.98 16.16 -7.18
CA ALA A 25 -4.16 14.78 -7.66
C ALA A 25 -3.06 13.86 -7.12
N VAL A 26 -1.85 14.40 -6.96
CA VAL A 26 -0.67 13.72 -6.41
C VAL A 26 -0.11 14.54 -5.25
N TRP A 27 0.17 13.87 -4.13
CA TRP A 27 0.86 14.42 -2.97
C TRP A 27 2.13 13.61 -2.71
N THR A 28 3.25 14.28 -2.40
CA THR A 28 4.51 13.60 -2.06
C THR A 28 4.81 13.79 -0.57
N ASN A 29 5.07 12.69 0.14
CA ASN A 29 5.39 12.77 1.56
C ASN A 29 6.85 13.17 1.82
N SER A 30 7.23 13.32 3.09
CA SER A 30 8.59 13.71 3.50
C SER A 30 9.69 12.73 3.12
N LEU A 31 9.35 11.49 2.75
CA LEU A 31 10.29 10.46 2.29
C LEU A 31 10.42 10.43 0.75
N GLY A 32 9.71 11.32 0.04
CA GLY A 32 9.71 11.38 -1.42
C GLY A 32 8.76 10.39 -2.09
N MET A 33 7.80 9.82 -1.35
CA MET A 33 6.86 8.83 -1.86
C MET A 33 5.65 9.54 -2.50
N PRO A 34 5.32 9.25 -3.78
CA PRO A 34 4.13 9.78 -4.42
C PRO A 34 2.88 9.03 -3.96
N PHE A 35 1.83 9.78 -3.63
CA PHE A 35 0.50 9.28 -3.32
C PHE A 35 -0.51 9.88 -4.28
N VAL A 36 -1.43 9.06 -4.78
CA VAL A 36 -2.50 9.48 -5.68
C VAL A 36 -3.80 9.60 -4.89
N ARG A 37 -4.57 10.65 -5.17
CA ARG A 37 -5.88 10.85 -4.56
C ARG A 37 -6.92 9.89 -5.16
N ILE A 38 -7.45 8.99 -4.34
CA ILE A 38 -8.59 8.14 -4.66
C ILE A 38 -9.89 8.89 -4.30
N PRO A 39 -10.79 9.17 -5.25
CA PRO A 39 -12.03 9.87 -4.96
C PRO A 39 -12.98 9.02 -4.12
N ALA A 40 -13.88 9.69 -3.40
CA ALA A 40 -15.05 9.02 -2.84
C ALA A 40 -15.89 8.44 -3.99
N GLY A 41 -16.48 7.28 -3.76
CA GLY A 41 -17.21 6.57 -4.79
C GLY A 41 -17.65 5.19 -4.33
N SER A 42 -18.22 4.44 -5.27
CA SER A 42 -18.63 3.06 -5.05
C SER A 42 -18.08 2.18 -6.16
N PHE A 43 -17.73 0.95 -5.82
CA PHE A 43 -17.29 -0.06 -6.78
C PHE A 43 -17.80 -1.44 -6.36
N ARG A 44 -17.68 -2.41 -7.27
CA ARG A 44 -18.01 -3.81 -7.02
C ARG A 44 -16.72 -4.52 -6.61
N MET A 45 -16.70 -5.10 -5.40
CA MET A 45 -15.57 -5.83 -4.85
C MET A 45 -15.87 -7.33 -4.81
N GLY A 46 -14.86 -8.14 -5.05
CA GLY A 46 -14.97 -9.59 -5.15
C GLY A 46 -15.18 -10.07 -6.59
N SER A 47 -15.37 -11.38 -6.74
CA SER A 47 -15.61 -12.07 -8.01
C SER A 47 -16.71 -13.12 -7.85
N ASP A 48 -17.61 -13.20 -8.85
CA ASP A 48 -18.62 -14.27 -8.97
C ASP A 48 -18.29 -15.14 -10.20
N GLU A 49 -17.05 -15.10 -10.71
CA GLU A 49 -16.67 -15.83 -11.91
C GLU A 49 -16.66 -17.34 -11.67
N PRO A 50 -17.37 -18.12 -12.51
CA PRO A 50 -17.39 -19.57 -12.36
C PRO A 50 -16.03 -20.16 -12.74
N VAL A 51 -15.66 -21.27 -12.10
CA VAL A 51 -14.38 -21.97 -12.34
C VAL A 51 -14.19 -22.31 -13.82
N GLU A 52 -15.25 -22.66 -14.55
CA GLU A 52 -15.20 -22.98 -15.98
C GLU A 52 -14.80 -21.77 -16.85
N ARG A 53 -15.15 -20.55 -16.41
CA ARG A 53 -14.71 -19.33 -17.08
C ARG A 53 -13.24 -19.09 -16.78
N LEU A 54 -12.85 -19.14 -15.51
CA LEU A 54 -11.45 -18.94 -15.11
C LEU A 54 -10.52 -19.98 -15.75
N ALA A 55 -10.95 -21.23 -15.87
CA ALA A 55 -10.17 -22.29 -16.52
C ALA A 55 -9.95 -22.04 -18.02
N ARG A 56 -10.87 -21.32 -18.68
CA ARG A 56 -10.70 -20.91 -20.08
C ARG A 56 -9.64 -19.81 -20.21
N ASP A 57 -9.64 -18.86 -19.29
CA ASP A 57 -8.75 -17.70 -19.32
C ASP A 57 -7.34 -18.04 -18.78
N TYR A 58 -7.26 -19.04 -17.89
CA TYR A 58 -6.04 -19.55 -17.26
C TYR A 58 -5.86 -21.07 -17.48
N PRO A 59 -5.66 -21.54 -18.72
CA PRO A 59 -5.68 -22.96 -19.04
C PRO A 59 -4.53 -23.77 -18.43
N GLY A 60 -3.47 -23.11 -17.94
CA GLY A 60 -2.35 -23.74 -17.24
C GLY A 60 -2.52 -23.83 -15.72
N MET A 61 -3.65 -23.37 -15.18
CA MET A 61 -3.90 -23.41 -13.74
C MET A 61 -4.71 -24.66 -13.35
N GLU A 62 -4.27 -25.33 -12.29
CA GLU A 62 -4.98 -26.48 -11.72
C GLU A 62 -6.40 -26.10 -11.31
N ALA A 63 -7.38 -26.93 -11.68
CA ALA A 63 -8.79 -26.67 -11.42
C ALA A 63 -9.10 -26.47 -9.93
N SER A 64 -8.37 -27.17 -9.04
CA SER A 64 -8.50 -27.01 -7.59
C SER A 64 -8.06 -25.62 -7.09
N ARG A 65 -7.07 -24.99 -7.73
CA ARG A 65 -6.61 -23.63 -7.41
C ARG A 65 -7.67 -22.60 -7.83
N LEU A 66 -8.29 -22.81 -8.98
CA LEU A 66 -9.40 -21.98 -9.42
C LEU A 66 -10.63 -22.12 -8.52
N ALA A 67 -10.95 -23.34 -8.10
CA ALA A 67 -12.04 -23.59 -7.15
C ALA A 67 -11.78 -23.00 -5.76
N SER A 68 -10.52 -22.79 -5.38
CA SER A 68 -10.15 -22.20 -4.08
C SER A 68 -10.39 -20.69 -4.00
N LEU A 69 -10.75 -20.01 -5.10
CA LEU A 69 -11.07 -18.57 -5.13
C LEU A 69 -12.53 -18.26 -4.72
N ALA A 70 -13.24 -19.23 -4.16
CA ALA A 70 -14.64 -19.08 -3.76
C ALA A 70 -14.85 -18.04 -2.64
N ASP A 71 -13.80 -17.67 -1.90
CA ASP A 71 -13.82 -16.63 -0.88
C ASP A 71 -13.75 -15.20 -1.46
N GLU A 72 -13.50 -15.04 -2.76
CA GLU A 72 -13.68 -13.78 -3.47
C GLU A 72 -15.15 -13.44 -3.71
N ALA A 73 -16.06 -14.41 -3.54
CA ALA A 73 -17.50 -14.26 -3.70
C ALA A 73 -18.20 -13.96 -2.34
N PRO A 74 -19.39 -13.35 -2.35
CA PRO A 74 -20.08 -12.79 -3.51
C PRO A 74 -19.57 -11.39 -3.85
N VAL A 75 -19.75 -11.00 -5.11
CA VAL A 75 -19.54 -9.60 -5.48
C VAL A 75 -20.50 -8.71 -4.70
N HIS A 76 -19.97 -7.70 -4.00
CA HIS A 76 -20.76 -6.75 -3.22
C HIS A 76 -20.34 -5.31 -3.50
N THR A 77 -21.23 -4.37 -3.19
CA THR A 77 -20.96 -2.95 -3.41
C THR A 77 -20.25 -2.36 -2.20
N VAL A 78 -19.03 -1.87 -2.40
CA VAL A 78 -18.28 -1.12 -1.38
C VAL A 78 -18.41 0.36 -1.67
N ARG A 79 -18.62 1.16 -0.61
CA ARG A 79 -18.71 2.62 -0.69
C ARG A 79 -17.58 3.28 0.12
N ILE A 80 -16.70 3.97 -0.58
CA ILE A 80 -15.68 4.85 0.00
C ILE A 80 -16.33 6.23 0.17
N THR A 81 -16.66 6.59 1.42
CA THR A 81 -17.43 7.82 1.72
C THR A 81 -16.59 9.09 1.70
N ARG A 82 -15.26 8.96 1.83
CA ARG A 82 -14.32 10.08 1.85
C ARG A 82 -13.15 9.76 0.94
N ALA A 83 -12.76 10.73 0.12
CA ALA A 83 -11.54 10.61 -0.66
C ALA A 83 -10.32 10.50 0.28
N PHE A 84 -9.31 9.74 -0.15
CA PHE A 84 -8.06 9.55 0.57
C PHE A 84 -6.89 9.47 -0.42
N TYR A 85 -5.67 9.46 0.09
CA TYR A 85 -4.46 9.29 -0.72
C TYR A 85 -3.93 7.87 -0.54
N LEU A 86 -3.58 7.20 -1.63
CA LEU A 86 -2.98 5.87 -1.65
C LEU A 86 -1.59 5.94 -2.28
N GLY A 87 -0.62 5.18 -1.77
CA GLY A 87 0.71 5.09 -2.38
C GLY A 87 0.58 4.70 -3.85
N GLN A 88 1.30 5.39 -4.73
CA GLN A 88 1.26 5.11 -6.16
C GLN A 88 1.88 3.74 -6.50
N THR A 89 2.85 3.33 -5.70
CA THR A 89 3.55 2.04 -5.77
C THR A 89 3.58 1.42 -4.38
N GLU A 90 3.96 0.14 -4.31
CA GLU A 90 4.45 -0.45 -3.06
C GLU A 90 5.61 0.38 -2.48
N VAL A 91 5.81 0.25 -1.17
CA VAL A 91 6.95 0.86 -0.47
C VAL A 91 8.23 0.19 -0.96
N THR A 92 9.21 0.99 -1.37
CA THR A 92 10.48 0.43 -1.89
C THR A 92 11.50 0.18 -0.78
N VAL A 93 12.51 -0.66 -1.06
CA VAL A 93 13.64 -0.90 -0.16
C VAL A 93 14.32 0.40 0.25
N GLY A 94 14.56 1.32 -0.71
CA GLY A 94 15.18 2.62 -0.45
C GLY A 94 14.33 3.52 0.45
N GLN A 95 13.01 3.52 0.26
CA GLN A 95 12.07 4.30 1.10
C GLN A 95 12.00 3.73 2.53
N PHE A 96 11.88 2.41 2.67
CA PHE A 96 11.87 1.74 3.96
C PHE A 96 13.19 1.94 4.72
N ARG A 97 14.33 1.89 4.01
CA ARG A 97 15.64 2.20 4.61
C ARG A 97 15.69 3.60 5.19
N ARG A 98 15.16 4.61 4.50
CA ARG A 98 15.09 6.00 5.02
C ARG A 98 14.21 6.08 6.26
N PHE A 99 13.08 5.37 6.27
CA PHE A 99 12.22 5.27 7.45
C PHE A 99 12.96 4.67 8.65
N VAL A 100 13.62 3.52 8.47
CA VAL A 100 14.44 2.86 9.51
C VAL A 100 15.50 3.80 10.06
N GLN A 101 16.25 4.48 9.18
CA GLN A 101 17.30 5.43 9.57
C GLN A 101 16.75 6.64 10.33
N ALA A 102 15.61 7.18 9.91
CA ALA A 102 15.01 8.36 10.53
C ALA A 102 14.33 8.09 11.87
N SER A 103 13.76 6.88 12.05
CA SER A 103 12.98 6.52 13.23
C SER A 103 13.74 5.67 14.26
N GLY A 104 14.81 4.99 13.84
CA GLY A 104 15.45 3.94 14.63
C GLY A 104 14.63 2.64 14.71
N TYR A 105 13.58 2.48 13.88
CA TYR A 105 12.77 1.27 13.83
C TYR A 105 13.62 0.04 13.48
N ARG A 106 13.34 -1.07 14.17
CA ARG A 106 13.92 -2.39 13.87
C ARG A 106 12.78 -3.29 13.39
N ALA A 107 12.91 -3.82 12.17
CA ALA A 107 11.94 -4.75 11.61
C ALA A 107 11.76 -5.95 12.56
N GLU A 108 10.53 -6.42 12.71
CA GLU A 108 10.20 -7.50 13.65
C GLU A 108 11.01 -8.77 13.37
N SER A 109 11.23 -9.08 12.10
CA SER A 109 12.10 -10.19 11.66
C SER A 109 13.54 -10.08 12.17
N ASP A 110 14.06 -8.86 12.30
CA ASP A 110 15.36 -8.61 12.92
C ASP A 110 15.24 -8.61 14.45
N ALA A 111 14.13 -8.11 15.00
CA ALA A 111 13.95 -7.84 16.43
C ALA A 111 13.72 -9.11 17.26
N ASP A 112 12.93 -10.05 16.75
CA ASP A 112 12.64 -11.33 17.41
C ASP A 112 13.76 -12.37 17.22
N GLY A 113 14.75 -12.08 16.37
CA GLY A 113 15.91 -12.92 16.11
C GLY A 113 15.61 -14.19 15.31
N THR A 114 14.41 -14.34 14.78
CA THR A 114 14.03 -15.52 13.97
C THR A 114 14.23 -15.28 12.47
N GLY A 115 14.42 -14.02 12.05
CA GLY A 115 14.67 -13.65 10.67
C GLY A 115 13.43 -13.63 9.77
N GLY A 116 13.68 -13.50 8.47
CA GLY A 116 12.67 -13.44 7.42
C GLY A 116 12.53 -14.75 6.65
N TYR A 117 11.55 -14.80 5.75
CA TYR A 117 11.49 -15.82 4.71
C TYR A 117 12.41 -15.40 3.56
N GLY A 118 12.99 -16.36 2.86
CA GLY A 118 13.85 -16.01 1.75
C GLY A 118 14.05 -17.11 0.73
N TYR A 119 14.48 -16.67 -0.44
CA TYR A 119 14.80 -17.53 -1.55
C TYR A 119 16.21 -18.07 -1.39
N ASN A 120 16.37 -19.39 -1.50
CA ASN A 120 17.67 -20.02 -1.54
C ASN A 120 18.15 -20.13 -3.00
N PRO A 121 19.13 -19.32 -3.45
CA PRO A 121 19.64 -19.40 -4.82
C PRO A 121 20.42 -20.70 -5.10
N ALA A 122 20.79 -21.45 -4.06
CA ALA A 122 21.43 -22.76 -4.17
C ALA A 122 20.41 -23.91 -4.03
N TYR A 123 19.11 -23.64 -4.15
CA TYR A 123 18.08 -24.66 -4.09
C TYR A 123 18.30 -25.72 -5.17
N ASP A 124 18.29 -26.96 -4.73
CA ASP A 124 18.36 -28.18 -5.53
C ASP A 124 17.19 -29.09 -5.10
N PRO A 125 16.25 -29.43 -6.01
CA PRO A 125 15.05 -30.19 -5.66
C PRO A 125 15.35 -31.59 -5.12
N ASP A 126 16.50 -32.16 -5.46
CA ASP A 126 16.88 -33.50 -5.03
C ASP A 126 17.65 -33.49 -3.70
N LYS A 127 18.25 -32.34 -3.34
CA LYS A 127 19.18 -32.25 -2.19
C LYS A 127 18.69 -31.34 -1.05
N SER A 128 17.75 -30.44 -1.33
CA SER A 128 17.31 -29.44 -0.35
C SER A 128 16.24 -30.02 0.57
N ALA A 129 16.49 -30.00 1.88
CA ALA A 129 15.62 -30.62 2.87
C ALA A 129 14.18 -30.09 2.89
N ARG A 130 13.96 -28.83 2.48
CA ARG A 130 12.65 -28.17 2.45
C ARG A 130 11.76 -28.58 1.28
N GLY A 131 12.34 -29.12 0.20
CA GLY A 131 11.62 -29.38 -1.05
C GLY A 131 11.03 -28.14 -1.73
N ASP A 132 11.45 -26.94 -1.30
CA ASP A 132 11.05 -25.65 -1.86
C ASP A 132 12.26 -24.71 -1.86
N ALA A 133 12.34 -23.86 -2.89
CA ALA A 133 13.35 -22.82 -3.02
C ALA A 133 13.11 -21.66 -2.05
N PHE A 134 11.86 -21.48 -1.57
CA PHE A 134 11.56 -20.57 -0.49
C PHE A 134 11.67 -21.27 0.86
N GLU A 135 12.67 -20.84 1.62
CA GLU A 135 12.92 -21.34 2.96
C GLU A 135 12.01 -20.67 3.99
N GLY A 136 11.90 -21.31 5.16
CA GLY A 136 11.19 -20.72 6.29
C GLY A 136 11.94 -19.54 6.90
N ARG A 137 11.44 -19.07 8.05
CA ARG A 137 12.13 -18.03 8.81
C ARG A 137 13.55 -18.47 9.16
N ASP A 138 14.53 -17.70 8.73
CA ASP A 138 15.94 -17.88 9.03
C ASP A 138 16.61 -16.52 9.26
N PRO A 139 17.45 -16.34 10.29
CA PRO A 139 18.16 -15.09 10.56
C PRO A 139 19.03 -14.56 9.42
N ARG A 140 19.38 -15.39 8.44
CA ARG A 140 20.09 -14.97 7.22
C ARG A 140 19.23 -14.10 6.31
N TYR A 141 17.91 -14.22 6.41
CA TYR A 141 16.98 -13.42 5.61
C TYR A 141 16.41 -12.26 6.40
N SER A 142 16.24 -11.13 5.73
CA SER A 142 15.62 -9.93 6.28
C SER A 142 15.03 -9.09 5.15
N TRP A 143 14.52 -7.90 5.47
CA TRP A 143 14.17 -6.92 4.44
C TRP A 143 15.38 -6.40 3.66
N ARG A 144 16.60 -6.57 4.19
CA ARG A 144 17.86 -6.17 3.53
C ARG A 144 18.40 -7.26 2.60
N ASP A 145 18.09 -8.50 2.90
CA ASP A 145 18.53 -9.67 2.14
C ASP A 145 17.41 -10.72 2.14
N PRO A 146 16.52 -10.72 1.14
CA PRO A 146 15.48 -11.73 1.01
C PRO A 146 15.97 -12.99 0.27
N GLY A 147 17.27 -13.13 0.02
CA GLY A 147 17.85 -14.25 -0.73
C GLY A 147 17.78 -14.11 -2.26
N PHE A 148 17.27 -12.98 -2.76
CA PHE A 148 17.29 -12.62 -4.17
C PHE A 148 17.66 -11.13 -4.32
N ALA A 149 18.15 -10.76 -5.51
CA ALA A 149 18.60 -9.40 -5.76
C ALA A 149 17.43 -8.40 -5.69
N GLN A 150 17.55 -7.36 -4.85
CA GLN A 150 16.63 -6.23 -4.82
C GLN A 150 17.38 -4.90 -4.91
N GLY A 151 16.92 -4.02 -5.80
CA GLY A 151 17.34 -2.62 -5.87
C GLY A 151 16.55 -1.73 -4.91
N ASP A 152 16.98 -0.48 -4.78
CA ASP A 152 16.33 0.52 -3.92
C ASP A 152 14.92 0.92 -4.37
N ASP A 153 14.59 0.66 -5.63
CA ASP A 153 13.30 0.91 -6.29
C ASP A 153 12.39 -0.33 -6.31
N HIS A 154 12.89 -1.50 -5.89
CA HIS A 154 12.08 -2.71 -5.74
C HIS A 154 11.24 -2.65 -4.45
N PRO A 155 10.08 -3.34 -4.41
CA PRO A 155 9.25 -3.41 -3.21
C PRO A 155 10.00 -4.06 -2.05
N VAL A 156 9.93 -3.45 -0.88
CA VAL A 156 10.46 -4.05 0.35
C VAL A 156 9.63 -5.27 0.73
N VAL A 157 10.30 -6.35 1.13
CA VAL A 157 9.67 -7.58 1.64
C VAL A 157 10.18 -7.88 3.05
N ASN A 158 9.72 -8.98 3.67
CA ASN A 158 10.09 -9.33 5.06
C ASN A 158 9.75 -8.24 6.09
N VAL A 159 8.72 -7.45 5.80
CA VAL A 159 8.09 -6.49 6.71
C VAL A 159 6.78 -7.09 7.23
N THR A 160 6.52 -6.95 8.52
CA THR A 160 5.30 -7.45 9.16
C THR A 160 4.22 -6.36 9.15
N TRP A 161 3.05 -6.67 9.70
CA TRP A 161 1.95 -5.71 9.80
C TRP A 161 2.18 -4.62 10.87
N HIS A 162 3.16 -4.79 11.77
CA HIS A 162 3.43 -3.96 12.94
C HIS A 162 4.50 -2.88 12.72
#